data_AF-A0A1C3Y5H6-F1
#
_entry.id   AF-A0A1C3Y5H6-F1
#
_cell.length_a   1.000
_cell.length_b   1.000
_cell.length_c   1.000
_cell.angle_alpha   90.00
_cell.angle_beta   90.00
_cell.angle_gamma   90.00
#
_symmetry.space_group_name_H-M   'P 1'
#
loop_
_entity.id
_entity.type
_entity.pdbx_description
1 polymer ?
#
loop_
_entity_poly.entity_id
_entity_poly.type
_entity_poly.pdbx_seq_one_letter_code
_entity_poly.pdbx_strand_id
1 'polypeptide(L)'
;MKLKIKDICQTRVRYGYRRVHVLLRRDGWPINPNRIYRLYKEMGLQLRNKVPKRRVKAKLLADRMEPTHSNHVWAMDLTCPR
;
A
#
# COMPACT_ATOMS: atom_id res chain seq x y z
N MET A 1 3.24 -28.76 -3.85
CA MET A 1 2.67 -27.49 -3.33
C MET A 1 3.55 -26.28 -3.56
N LYS A 2 4.84 -26.29 -3.16
CA LYS A 2 5.74 -25.13 -3.33
C LYS A 2 5.84 -24.66 -4.80
N LEU A 3 5.92 -25.60 -5.73
CA LEU A 3 5.92 -25.33 -7.19
C LEU A 3 4.64 -24.62 -7.67
N LYS A 4 3.46 -25.05 -7.19
CA LYS A 4 2.17 -24.48 -7.58
C LYS A 4 1.95 -23.07 -6.99
N ILE A 5 2.44 -22.83 -5.78
CA ILE A 5 2.48 -21.48 -5.19
C ILE A 5 3.42 -20.58 -6.01
N LYS A 6 4.60 -21.08 -6.39
CA LYS A 6 5.56 -20.36 -7.22
C LYS A 6 4.98 -20.00 -8.59
N ASP A 7 4.27 -20.93 -9.22
CA ASP A 7 3.59 -20.73 -10.50
C ASP A 7 2.48 -19.67 -10.43
N ILE A 8 1.64 -19.72 -9.38
CA ILE A 8 0.60 -18.70 -9.12
C ILE A 8 1.23 -17.32 -8.86
N CYS A 9 2.32 -17.28 -8.10
CA CYS A 9 3.04 -16.04 -7.82
C CYS A 9 3.74 -15.48 -9.07
N GLN A 10 4.20 -16.35 -9.96
CA GLN A 10 4.86 -15.97 -11.21
C GLN A 10 3.86 -15.45 -12.24
N THR A 11 2.70 -16.09 -12.37
CA THR A 11 1.59 -15.60 -13.20
C THR A 11 0.95 -14.32 -12.64
N ARG A 12 0.90 -14.15 -11.32
CA ARG A 12 0.22 -13.00 -10.66
C ARG A 12 1.07 -12.38 -9.56
N VAL A 13 2.09 -11.63 -9.97
CA VAL A 13 3.13 -11.00 -9.11
C VAL A 13 2.58 -10.17 -7.94
N ARG A 14 1.36 -9.62 -8.04
CA ARG A 14 0.77 -8.73 -7.02
C ARG A 14 -0.11 -9.42 -5.98
N TYR A 15 -0.23 -10.75 -6.02
CA TYR A 15 -1.12 -11.47 -5.12
C TYR A 15 -0.42 -11.80 -3.80
N GLY A 16 -0.98 -11.34 -2.67
CA GLY A 16 -0.54 -11.78 -1.34
C GLY A 16 -1.07 -13.17 -0.97
N TYR A 17 -0.54 -13.73 0.11
CA TYR A 17 -0.87 -15.08 0.60
C TYR A 17 -2.39 -15.34 0.78
N ARG A 18 -3.18 -14.32 1.13
CA ARG A 18 -4.64 -14.42 1.23
C ARG A 18 -5.31 -14.76 -0.10
N ARG A 19 -4.85 -14.17 -1.22
CA ARG A 19 -5.41 -14.47 -2.55
C ARG A 19 -4.92 -15.82 -3.08
N VAL A 20 -3.69 -16.19 -2.78
CA VAL A 20 -3.17 -17.54 -3.08
C VAL A 20 -3.99 -18.61 -2.37
N HIS A 21 -4.37 -18.38 -1.11
CA HIS A 21 -5.28 -19.28 -0.37
C HIS A 21 -6.65 -19.44 -1.03
N VAL A 22 -7.26 -18.36 -1.53
CA VAL A 22 -8.56 -18.45 -2.23
C VAL A 22 -8.44 -19.24 -3.54
N LEU A 23 -7.36 -19.04 -4.30
CA LEU A 23 -7.11 -19.81 -5.53
C LEU A 23 -6.90 -21.31 -5.23
N LEU A 24 -6.11 -21.63 -4.21
CA LEU A 24 -5.90 -23.01 -3.77
C LEU A 24 -7.21 -23.66 -3.29
N ARG A 25 -8.07 -22.90 -2.61
CA ARG A 25 -9.38 -23.38 -2.17
C ARG A 25 -10.32 -23.65 -3.35
N ARG A 26 -10.25 -22.85 -4.42
CA ARG A 26 -11.00 -23.09 -5.67
C ARG A 26 -10.49 -24.32 -6.42
N ASP A 27 -9.18 -24.57 -6.37
CA ASP A 27 -8.57 -25.81 -6.88
C ASP A 27 -8.87 -27.05 -6.03
N GLY A 28 -9.73 -26.94 -5.00
CA GLY A 28 -10.14 -28.05 -4.15
C GLY A 28 -9.12 -28.45 -3.08
N TRP A 29 -8.13 -27.60 -2.76
CA TRP A 29 -7.15 -27.88 -1.72
C TRP A 29 -7.55 -27.21 -0.39
N PRO A 30 -8.04 -27.95 0.62
CA PRO A 30 -8.39 -27.41 1.92
C PRO A 30 -7.13 -27.22 2.78
N ILE A 31 -6.34 -26.19 2.45
CA ILE A 31 -5.11 -25.87 3.19
C ILE A 31 -5.37 -24.73 4.16
N ASN A 32 -4.94 -24.90 5.42
CA ASN A 32 -5.01 -23.84 6.42
C ASN A 32 -4.22 -22.60 5.93
N PRO A 33 -4.82 -21.39 5.93
CA PRO A 33 -4.13 -20.16 5.53
C PRO A 33 -2.82 -19.90 6.28
N ASN A 34 -2.71 -20.39 7.52
CA ASN A 34 -1.47 -20.28 8.32
C ASN A 34 -0.30 -21.06 7.71
N ARG A 35 -0.57 -22.23 7.11
CA ARG A 35 0.45 -23.04 6.44
C ARG A 35 0.97 -22.36 5.18
N ILE A 36 0.06 -21.73 4.43
CA ILE A 36 0.41 -20.95 3.24
C ILE A 36 1.26 -19.74 3.64
N TYR A 37 0.88 -19.02 4.71
CA TYR A 37 1.66 -17.90 5.20
C TYR A 37 3.10 -18.28 5.56
N ARG A 38 3.31 -19.41 6.27
CA ARG A 38 4.66 -19.92 6.59
C ARG A 38 5.47 -20.21 5.32
N LEU A 39 4.89 -20.96 4.39
CA LEU A 39 5.52 -21.28 3.10
C LEU A 39 5.84 -20.03 2.27
N TYR A 40 4.94 -19.04 2.30
CA TYR A 40 5.08 -17.77 1.59
C TYR A 40 6.21 -16.91 2.19
N LYS A 41 6.36 -16.94 3.52
CA LYS A 41 7.46 -16.29 4.25
C LYS A 41 8.80 -16.98 4.00
N GLU A 42 8.85 -18.32 4.04
CA GLU A 42 10.05 -19.11 3.70
C GLU A 42 10.54 -18.84 2.28
N MET A 43 9.63 -18.61 1.33
CA MET A 43 9.97 -18.32 -0.07
C MET A 43 10.33 -16.84 -0.33
N GLY A 44 10.26 -15.96 0.68
CA GLY A 44 10.57 -14.54 0.50
C GLY A 44 9.62 -13.80 -0.45
N LEU A 45 8.43 -14.33 -0.73
CA LEU A 45 7.46 -13.78 -1.71
C LEU A 45 6.70 -12.56 -1.17
N GLN A 46 7.13 -12.03 -0.02
CA GLN A 46 6.42 -10.97 0.68
C GLN A 46 6.49 -9.69 -0.15
N LEU A 47 5.34 -9.31 -0.72
CA LEU A 47 5.20 -8.04 -1.44
C LEU A 47 5.52 -6.90 -0.48
N ARG A 48 6.64 -6.21 -0.75
CA ARG A 48 6.96 -4.97 -0.05
C ARG A 48 5.93 -3.94 -0.46
N ASN A 49 5.08 -3.55 0.48
CA ASN A 49 4.17 -2.42 0.29
C ASN A 49 5.02 -1.19 0.02
N LYS A 50 5.06 -0.73 -1.23
CA LYS A 50 5.54 0.62 -1.53
C LYS A 50 4.56 1.56 -0.87
N VAL A 51 4.97 2.25 0.20
CA VAL A 51 4.20 3.36 0.77
C VAL A 51 3.72 4.24 -0.38
N PRO A 52 2.42 4.58 -0.45
CA PRO A 52 1.93 5.46 -1.50
C PRO A 52 2.79 6.71 -1.43
N LYS A 53 3.51 6.99 -2.53
CA LYS A 53 4.36 8.17 -2.66
C LYS A 53 3.44 9.35 -2.45
N ARG A 54 3.48 10.00 -1.28
CA ARG A 54 2.56 11.06 -0.85
C ARG A 54 2.58 12.15 -1.93
N ARG A 55 1.62 12.09 -2.86
CA ARG A 55 1.47 13.03 -3.97
C ARG A 55 0.66 14.21 -3.48
N VAL A 56 1.24 15.01 -2.59
CA VAL A 56 0.86 16.42 -2.45
C VAL A 56 2.13 17.12 -2.01
N LYS A 57 2.98 17.50 -2.97
CA LYS A 57 3.66 18.78 -2.79
C LYS A 57 2.50 19.76 -2.73
N ALA A 58 2.23 20.33 -1.55
CA ALA A 58 1.46 21.55 -1.48
C ALA A 58 1.97 22.43 -2.63
N LYS A 59 1.05 22.97 -3.44
CA LYS A 59 1.40 23.97 -4.46
C LYS A 59 2.47 24.86 -3.85
N LEU A 60 3.57 24.96 -4.58
CA LEU A 60 4.75 25.73 -4.20
C LEU A 60 4.30 27.00 -3.48
N LEU A 61 4.91 27.23 -2.33
CA LEU A 61 4.91 28.46 -1.55
C LEU A 61 5.29 29.73 -2.37
N ALA A 62 5.41 29.62 -3.69
CA ALA A 62 5.99 30.60 -4.62
C ALA A 62 5.01 31.71 -5.05
N ASP A 63 3.69 31.54 -4.88
CA ASP A 63 2.70 32.61 -5.13
C ASP A 63 2.27 33.32 -3.83
N ARG A 64 3.14 33.37 -2.80
CA ARG A 64 2.92 34.28 -1.68
C ARG A 64 3.24 35.70 -2.15
N MET A 65 2.22 36.35 -2.73
CA MET A 65 2.25 37.78 -3.07
C MET A 65 2.56 38.61 -1.81
N GLU A 66 3.49 39.56 -1.92
CA GLU A 66 3.77 40.49 -0.83
C GLU A 66 2.55 41.40 -0.56
N PRO A 67 2.15 41.60 0.71
CA PRO A 67 1.05 42.51 1.04
C PRO A 67 1.38 43.97 0.66
N THR A 68 0.80 44.51 -0.41
CA THR A 68 1.03 45.91 -0.83
C THR A 68 0.20 46.93 -0.05
N HIS A 69 -0.93 46.53 0.54
CA HIS A 69 -1.78 47.40 1.36
C HIS A 69 -2.48 46.64 2.50
N SER A 70 -3.03 47.36 3.48
CA SER A 70 -3.82 46.77 4.56
C SER A 70 -4.97 45.92 4.02
N ASN A 71 -5.24 44.76 4.63
CA ASN A 71 -6.21 43.74 4.20
C ASN A 71 -5.91 43.00 2.89
N HIS A 72 -4.69 43.09 2.34
CA HIS A 72 -4.36 42.42 1.08
C HIS A 72 -4.25 40.89 1.17
N VAL A 73 -3.80 40.34 2.32
CA VAL A 73 -3.67 38.89 2.52
C VAL A 73 -4.21 38.50 3.90
N TRP A 74 -5.04 37.45 3.94
CA TRP A 74 -5.64 36.92 5.16
C TRP A 74 -5.19 35.46 5.32
N ALA A 75 -4.61 35.14 6.47
CA ALA A 75 -4.22 33.79 6.84
C ALA A 75 -4.96 33.39 8.12
N MET A 76 -5.41 32.14 8.18
CA MET A 76 -6.13 31.60 9.32
C MET A 76 -5.61 30.21 9.62
N ASP A 77 -5.28 29.96 10.88
CA ASP A 77 -4.84 28.68 11.39
C ASP A 77 -5.86 28.11 12.39
N LEU A 78 -6.05 26.80 12.35
CA LEU A 78 -6.90 26.09 13.29
C LEU A 78 -6.00 25.32 14.24
N THR A 79 -5.98 25.72 15.50
CA THR A 79 -5.28 24.96 16.55
C THR A 79 -6.28 24.03 17.23
N CYS A 80 -6.03 22.72 17.16
CA CYS A 80 -6.83 21.74 17.87
C CYS A 80 -6.45 21.78 19.37
N PRO A 81 -7.40 21.99 20.30
CA PRO A 81 -7.11 21.82 21.72
C PRO A 81 -6.78 20.35 22.02
N ARG A 82 -5.89 20.14 23.00
CA ARG A 82 -5.46 18.80 23.46
C ARG A 82 -6.58 18.03 24.14
#